data_AF-A0A151T1L5-F1
#
_entry.id   AF-A0A151T1L5-F1
#
_cell.length_a   1.000
_cell.length_b   1.000
_cell.length_c   1.000
_cell.angle_alpha   90.00
_cell.angle_beta   90.00
_cell.angle_gamma   90.00
#
_symmetry.space_group_name_H-M   'P 1'
#
loop_
_entity.id
_entity.type
_entity.pdbx_description
1 polymer ?
#
loop_
_entity_poly.entity_id
_entity_poly.type
_entity_poly.pdbx_seq_one_letter_code
_entity_poly.pdbx_strand_id
1 'polypeptide(L)'
;LHVDGSSNSKGGGAGIIQEGPNQVTLEQSLKFIFKVTNNQAEYEVLLAGLRLAQDLGARRVSCNNDSKLMVKQLSGTYQAKDVLLQWYFHMA
;
A
#
# COMPACT_ATOMS: atom_id res chain seq x y z
N LEU A 1 -2.33 -5.39 -8.93
CA LEU A 1 -1.58 -4.42 -8.11
C LEU A 1 -0.82 -5.21 -7.07
N HIS A 2 0.51 -5.16 -7.10
CA HIS A 2 1.36 -5.69 -6.05
C HIS A 2 2.03 -4.51 -5.36
N VAL A 3 1.99 -4.49 -4.03
CA VAL A 3 2.57 -3.42 -3.22
C VAL A 3 3.33 -4.00 -2.06
N ASP A 4 4.49 -3.44 -1.76
CA ASP A 4 5.32 -3.79 -0.62
C ASP A 4 6.00 -2.54 -0.05
N GLY A 5 5.87 -2.35 1.26
CA GLY A 5 6.39 -1.21 1.99
C GLY A 5 7.45 -1.63 3.00
N SER A 6 8.57 -0.91 3.04
CA SER A 6 9.68 -1.21 3.96
C SER A 6 10.11 0.02 4.75
N SER A 7 10.56 -0.21 5.98
CA SER A 7 11.21 0.82 6.80
C SER A 7 12.43 0.28 7.53
N ASN A 8 13.40 1.17 7.76
CA ASN A 8 14.56 0.92 8.61
C ASN A 8 15.01 2.22 9.31
N SER A 9 16.14 2.16 10.02
CA SER A 9 16.68 3.31 10.75
C SER A 9 17.04 4.52 9.88
N LYS A 10 17.25 4.33 8.57
CA LYS A 10 17.58 5.38 7.60
C LYS A 10 16.35 5.97 6.91
N GLY A 11 15.16 5.39 7.09
CA GLY A 11 13.91 5.84 6.48
C GLY A 11 13.07 4.69 5.95
N GLY A 12 12.03 5.02 5.19
CA GLY A 12 11.18 4.04 4.52
C GLY A 12 11.08 4.26 3.03
N GLY A 13 10.59 3.25 2.34
CA GLY A 13 10.31 3.27 0.92
C GLY A 13 9.35 2.16 0.56
N ALA A 14 8.99 2.10 -0.71
CA ALA A 14 8.02 1.14 -1.18
C ALA A 14 8.15 0.81 -2.66
N GLY A 15 7.68 -0.37 -3.03
CA GLY A 15 7.58 -0.85 -4.41
C GLY A 15 6.12 -1.06 -4.81
N ILE A 16 5.80 -0.66 -6.03
CA ILE A 16 4.49 -0.84 -6.66
C ILE A 16 4.69 -1.50 -8.02
N ILE A 17 3.97 -2.59 -8.26
CA ILE A 17 3.86 -3.22 -9.58
C ILE A 17 2.38 -3.23 -9.98
N GLN A 18 2.05 -2.50 -11.03
CA GLN A 18 0.71 -2.45 -11.60
C GLN A 18 0.71 -3.12 -12.97
N GLU A 19 0.05 -4.27 -13.04
CA GLU A 19 -0.22 -4.96 -14.30
C GLU A 19 -1.51 -4.41 -14.90
N GLY A 20 -1.42 -3.97 -16.15
CA GLY A 20 -2.53 -3.47 -16.96
C GLY A 20 -2.98 -4.47 -18.03
N PRO A 21 -3.98 -4.11 -18.84
CA PRO A 21 -4.34 -4.90 -20.01
C PRO A 21 -3.16 -5.02 -20.98
N ASN A 22 -3.12 -6.10 -21.77
CA ASN A 22 -2.09 -6.36 -22.79
C ASN A 22 -0.66 -6.56 -22.26
N GLN A 23 -0.50 -7.13 -21.05
CA GLN A 23 0.81 -7.41 -20.44
C GLN A 23 1.68 -6.16 -20.23
N VAL A 24 1.06 -4.97 -20.18
CA VAL A 24 1.77 -3.75 -19.81
C VAL A 24 1.96 -3.74 -18.31
N THR A 25 3.20 -3.77 -17.86
CA THR A 25 3.56 -3.67 -16.44
C THR A 25 4.19 -2.32 -16.16
N LEU A 26 3.66 -1.63 -15.16
CA LEU A 26 4.23 -0.41 -14.62
C LEU A 26 4.86 -0.71 -13.26
N GLU A 27 6.15 -0.40 -13.13
CA GLU A 27 6.90 -0.54 -11.89
C GLU A 27 7.25 0.85 -11.36
N GLN A 28 7.02 1.08 -10.07
CA GLN A 28 7.33 2.34 -9.39
C GLN A 28 7.99 2.06 -8.04
N SER A 29 9.00 2.87 -7.72
CA SER A 29 9.67 2.85 -6.42
C SER A 29 9.54 4.21 -5.77
N LEU A 30 9.08 4.22 -4.52
CA LEU A 30 8.85 5.42 -3.74
C LEU A 30 9.81 5.47 -2.57
N LYS A 31 10.35 6.66 -2.29
CA LYS A 31 11.10 6.91 -1.05
C LYS A 31 10.27 7.84 -0.18
N PHE A 32 9.99 7.42 1.04
CA PHE A 32 9.29 8.28 1.98
C PHE A 32 10.24 9.34 2.52
N ILE A 33 9.80 10.60 2.46
CA ILE A 33 10.53 11.76 3.00
C ILE A 33 10.22 12.01 4.48
N PHE A 34 9.50 11.09 5.11
CA PHE A 34 9.10 11.10 6.51
C PHE A 34 9.41 9.75 7.15
N LYS A 35 9.50 9.74 8.49
CA LYS A 35 9.76 8.51 9.24
C LYS A 35 8.47 7.68 9.29
N VAL A 36 8.60 6.40 8.98
CA VAL A 36 7.52 5.42 9.02
C VAL A 36 7.98 4.15 9.73
N THR A 37 7.04 3.45 10.34
CA THR A 37 7.20 2.03 10.74
C THR A 37 6.93 1.11 9.55
N ASN A 38 7.27 -0.18 9.64
CA ASN A 38 6.97 -1.14 8.57
C ASN A 38 5.47 -1.19 8.28
N ASN A 39 4.63 -1.29 9.30
CA ASN A 39 3.18 -1.31 9.09
C ASN A 39 2.66 -0.03 8.43
N GLN A 40 3.23 1.13 8.77
CA GLN A 40 2.84 2.39 8.10
C GLN A 40 3.34 2.42 6.66
N ALA A 41 4.56 1.98 6.37
CA ALA A 41 5.10 1.89 5.02
C ALA A 41 4.22 1.04 4.10
N GLU A 42 3.75 -0.09 4.62
CA GLU A 42 2.82 -0.99 3.95
C GLU A 42 1.49 -0.30 3.61
N TYR A 43 0.90 0.43 4.57
CA TYR A 43 -0.33 1.19 4.32
C TYR A 43 -0.14 2.34 3.33
N GLU A 44 0.98 3.06 3.42
CA GLU A 44 1.30 4.17 2.52
C GLU A 44 1.47 3.69 1.08
N VAL A 45 2.14 2.56 0.86
CA VAL A 45 2.29 2.01 -0.50
C VAL A 45 0.96 1.52 -1.06
N LEU A 46 0.09 0.93 -0.23
CA LEU A 46 -1.23 0.52 -0.69
C LEU A 46 -2.03 1.74 -1.17
N LEU A 47 -2.04 2.83 -0.41
CA LEU A 47 -2.72 4.07 -0.80
C LEU A 47 -2.13 4.67 -2.07
N ALA A 48 -0.80 4.71 -2.18
CA ALA A 48 -0.12 5.19 -3.39
C ALA A 48 -0.44 4.32 -4.62
N GLY A 49 -0.44 3.00 -4.47
CA GLY A 49 -0.78 2.05 -5.53
C GLY A 49 -2.24 2.15 -5.98
N LEU A 50 -3.17 2.34 -5.05
CA LEU A 50 -4.59 2.55 -5.36
C LEU A 50 -4.82 3.88 -6.09
N ARG A 51 -4.16 4.96 -5.67
CA ARG A 51 -4.19 6.26 -6.37
C ARG A 51 -3.63 6.13 -7.79
N LEU A 52 -2.48 5.48 -7.94
CA LEU A 52 -1.88 5.23 -9.25
C LEU A 52 -2.83 4.42 -10.17
N ALA A 53 -3.45 3.37 -9.64
CA ALA A 53 -4.42 2.59 -10.42
C ALA A 53 -5.64 3.43 -10.83
N GLN A 54 -6.13 4.31 -9.94
CA GLN A 54 -7.21 5.24 -10.24
C GLN A 54 -6.82 6.25 -11.33
N ASP A 55 -5.62 6.83 -11.25
CA ASP A 55 -5.09 7.77 -12.24
C ASP A 55 -4.93 7.12 -13.63
N LEU A 56 -4.63 5.82 -13.66
CA LEU A 56 -4.60 5.00 -14.87
C LEU A 56 -5.99 4.57 -15.37
N GLY A 57 -7.07 5.00 -14.71
CA GLY A 57 -8.45 4.73 -15.09
C GLY A 57 -8.98 3.35 -14.69
N ALA A 58 -8.31 2.65 -13.77
CA ALA A 58 -8.77 1.36 -13.29
C ALA A 58 -10.07 1.51 -12.48
N ARG A 59 -11.13 0.79 -12.89
CA ARG A 59 -12.41 0.75 -12.16
C ARG A 59 -12.45 -0.31 -11.05
N ARG A 60 -11.61 -1.35 -11.18
CA ARG A 60 -11.50 -2.46 -10.24
C ARG A 60 -10.03 -2.84 -10.17
N VAL A 61 -9.54 -3.10 -8.96
CA VAL A 61 -8.16 -3.48 -8.71
C VAL A 61 -8.16 -4.71 -7.81
N SER A 62 -7.38 -5.73 -8.18
CA SER A 62 -6.97 -6.79 -7.25
C SER A 62 -5.62 -6.39 -6.67
N CYS A 63 -5.56 -6.29 -5.35
CA CYS A 63 -4.35 -5.93 -4.63
C CYS A 63 -3.76 -7.15 -3.92
N ASN A 64 -2.46 -7.37 -4.14
CA ASN A 64 -1.68 -8.42 -3.52
C ASN A 64 -0.62 -7.75 -2.64
N ASN A 65 -0.64 -8.10 -1.36
CA ASN A 65 0.33 -7.63 -0.37
C ASN A 65 0.63 -8.80 0.58
N ASP A 66 1.86 -8.89 1.05
CA ASP A 66 2.35 -9.97 1.91
C ASP A 66 2.17 -9.68 3.41
N SER A 67 1.81 -8.44 3.77
CA SER A 67 1.50 -8.06 5.15
C SER A 67 0.20 -8.69 5.63
N LYS A 68 0.33 -9.81 6.34
CA LYS A 68 -0.80 -10.50 7.00
C LYS A 68 -1.60 -9.57 7.90
N LEU A 69 -0.94 -8.62 8.57
CA LEU A 69 -1.62 -7.64 9.43
C LEU A 69 -2.61 -6.81 8.62
N MET A 70 -2.13 -6.14 7.58
CA MET A 70 -2.94 -5.27 6.73
C MET A 70 -4.08 -6.06 6.08
N VAL A 71 -3.77 -7.22 5.48
CA VAL A 71 -4.79 -8.07 4.83
C VAL A 71 -5.89 -8.45 5.82
N LYS A 72 -5.55 -8.83 7.05
CA LYS A 72 -6.52 -9.21 8.08
C LYS A 72 -7.30 -8.01 8.62
N GLN A 73 -6.71 -6.83 8.68
CA GLN A 73 -7.40 -5.61 9.08
C GLN A 73 -8.37 -5.13 7.99
N LEU A 74 -7.95 -5.15 6.71
CA LEU A 74 -8.80 -4.84 5.55
C LEU A 74 -9.94 -5.83 5.38
N SER A 75 -9.74 -7.10 5.72
CA SER A 75 -10.82 -8.10 5.73
C SER A 75 -11.72 -8.03 6.97
N GLY A 76 -11.52 -7.05 7.86
CA GLY A 76 -12.30 -6.86 9.09
C GLY A 76 -12.07 -7.92 10.18
N THR A 77 -11.10 -8.81 10.00
CA THR A 77 -10.81 -9.87 10.99
C THR A 77 -9.92 -9.40 12.12
N TYR A 78 -9.10 -8.36 11.89
CA TYR A 78 -8.28 -7.69 12.89
C TYR A 78 -8.71 -6.23 13.06
N GLN A 79 -8.63 -5.73 14.29
CA GLN A 79 -8.84 -4.31 14.58
C GLN A 79 -7.50 -3.59 14.61
N ALA A 80 -7.41 -2.44 13.91
CA ALA A 80 -6.30 -1.51 14.10
C ALA A 80 -6.43 -0.81 15.46
N LYS A 81 -5.39 -0.86 16.29
CA LYS A 81 -5.32 -0.11 17.57
C LYS A 81 -4.41 1.11 17.49
N ASP A 82 -3.48 1.11 16.55
CA ASP A 82 -2.66 2.27 16.24
C ASP A 82 -3.55 3.36 15.63
N VAL A 83 -3.44 4.59 16.15
CA VAL A 83 -4.29 5.71 15.74
C VAL A 83 -4.11 6.01 14.25
N LEU A 84 -2.87 6.03 13.75
CA LEU A 84 -2.61 6.30 12.34
C LEU A 84 -3.17 5.19 11.44
N LEU A 85 -3.05 3.94 11.86
CA LEU A 85 -3.67 2.82 11.12
C LEU A 85 -5.19 2.90 11.14
N GLN A 86 -5.81 3.30 12.25
CA GLN A 86 -7.25 3.57 12.28
C GLN A 86 -7.64 4.70 11.34
N TRP A 87 -6.85 5.77 11.26
CA TRP A 87 -7.09 6.86 10.32
C TRP A 87 -7.12 6.38 8.86
N TYR A 88 -6.22 5.47 8.47
CA TYR A 88 -6.25 4.89 7.12
C TYR A 88 -7.56 4.15 6.81
N PHE A 89 -8.18 3.50 7.80
CA PHE A 89 -9.47 2.82 7.61
C PHE A 89 -10.66 3.76 7.41
N HIS A 90 -10.60 4.98 7.93
CA HIS A 90 -11.71 5.93 7.86
C HIS A 90 -11.58 6.92 6.70
N MET A 91 -10.42 6.98 6.04
CA MET A 91 -10.19 7.84 4.88
C MET A 91 -10.41 7.16 3.51
N ALA A 92 -10.51 5.83 3.47
CA ALA A 92 -10.82 5.05 2.27
C ALA A 92 -12.33 4.84 2.11
#